data_AF-A0A821JF02-F1
#
_entry.id   AF-A0A821JF02-F1
#
_cell.length_a   1.000
_cell.length_b   1.000
_cell.length_c   1.000
_cell.angle_alpha   90.00
_cell.angle_beta   90.00
_cell.angle_gamma   90.00
#
_symmetry.space_group_name_H-M   'P 1'
#
loop_
_entity.id
_entity.type
_entity.pdbx_description
1 polymer ?
#
loop_
_entity_poly.entity_id
_entity_poly.type
_entity_poly.pdbx_seq_one_letter_code
_entity_poly.pdbx_strand_id
1 'polypeptide(L)'
;MFGSNAHYLHIFQSFSNDDHWYYQPLASALAGSTEAILTPLERTQVLLQTAKYNHFIRNGYHAFMILYQHYGIVEFYRGLTLTLIRNSLSNIIFFSCRKPVKDMLPTASSGVEHSLYDFLSGGLLGALISTFIYPVNVLKNIQQSEINGRFDRPISIFRMVYKQRGDSIKEFYIGAKWNFIRSLISWGIINSTYEYYLTAIRKTILDND
;
A
#
# COMPACT_ATOMS: atom_id res chain seq x y z
N MET A 1 -7.42 0.20 -4.48
CA MET A 1 -6.99 1.59 -4.30
C MET A 1 -7.82 2.61 -5.08
N PHE A 2 -7.51 2.86 -6.37
CA PHE A 2 -8.11 3.98 -7.14
C PHE A 2 -9.64 3.94 -7.21
N GLY A 3 -10.21 2.79 -7.56
CA GLY A 3 -11.67 2.62 -7.64
C GLY A 3 -12.36 2.82 -6.29
N SER A 4 -11.86 2.17 -5.23
CA SER A 4 -12.42 2.32 -3.87
C SER A 4 -12.35 3.75 -3.37
N ASN A 5 -11.23 4.44 -3.59
CA ASN A 5 -11.08 5.85 -3.22
C ASN A 5 -12.07 6.75 -3.97
N ALA A 6 -12.19 6.57 -5.29
CA ALA A 6 -13.15 7.33 -6.10
C ALA A 6 -14.59 7.08 -5.66
N HIS A 7 -14.94 5.82 -5.35
CA HIS A 7 -16.26 5.45 -4.86
C HIS A 7 -16.59 6.11 -3.51
N TYR A 8 -15.67 6.05 -2.52
CA TYR A 8 -15.89 6.71 -1.24
C TYR A 8 -15.93 8.23 -1.34
N LEU A 9 -15.09 8.82 -2.20
CA LEU A 9 -15.09 10.26 -2.43
C LEU A 9 -16.43 10.72 -3.02
N HIS A 10 -16.93 10.01 -4.03
CA HIS A 10 -18.24 10.28 -4.63
C HIS A 10 -19.37 10.18 -3.60
N ILE A 11 -19.33 9.18 -2.72
CA ILE A 11 -20.28 9.05 -1.62
C ILE A 11 -20.23 10.28 -0.72
N PHE A 12 -19.05 10.74 -0.29
CA PHE A 12 -18.95 11.93 0.56
C PHE A 12 -19.42 13.20 -0.13
N GLN A 13 -19.09 13.39 -1.40
CA GLN A 13 -19.55 14.53 -2.19
C GLN A 13 -21.06 14.47 -2.48
N SER A 14 -21.69 13.30 -2.46
CA SER A 14 -23.15 13.18 -2.62
C SER A 14 -23.94 13.62 -1.38
N PHE A 15 -23.30 13.67 -0.20
CA PHE A 15 -23.96 14.07 1.05
C PHE A 15 -23.92 15.58 1.33
N SER A 16 -23.03 16.33 0.68
CA SER A 16 -22.92 17.78 0.85
C SER A 16 -22.47 18.44 -0.44
N ASN A 17 -23.11 19.54 -0.83
CA ASN A 17 -22.70 20.34 -2.00
C ASN A 17 -21.36 21.08 -1.78
N ASP A 18 -20.87 21.15 -0.54
CA ASP A 18 -19.60 21.81 -0.22
C ASP A 18 -18.42 20.83 -0.31
N ASP A 19 -17.44 21.14 -1.14
CA ASP A 19 -16.18 20.40 -1.22
C ASP A 19 -15.33 20.66 0.04
N HIS A 20 -15.48 19.78 1.02
CA HIS A 20 -14.68 19.85 2.25
C HIS A 20 -13.29 19.23 2.07
N TRP A 21 -12.27 19.92 2.60
CA TRP A 21 -10.86 19.49 2.53
C TRP A 21 -10.58 18.09 3.13
N TYR A 22 -11.42 17.62 4.04
CA TYR A 22 -11.26 16.34 4.74
C TYR A 22 -11.88 15.14 3.99
N TYR A 23 -12.66 15.36 2.93
CA TYR A 23 -13.29 14.27 2.16
C TYR A 23 -12.26 13.38 1.47
N GLN A 24 -11.23 13.97 0.86
CA GLN A 24 -10.19 13.19 0.19
C GLN A 24 -9.39 12.32 1.17
N PRO A 25 -8.86 12.84 2.30
CA PRO A 25 -8.21 11.99 3.31
C PRO A 25 -9.11 10.88 3.85
N LEU A 26 -10.39 11.16 4.13
CA LEU A 26 -11.31 10.17 4.69
C LEU A 26 -11.63 9.05 3.69
N ALA A 27 -11.92 9.40 2.43
CA ALA A 27 -12.11 8.44 1.35
C ALA A 27 -10.88 7.54 1.16
N SER A 28 -9.69 8.15 1.24
CA SER A 28 -8.41 7.45 1.10
C SER A 28 -8.17 6.46 2.26
N ALA A 29 -8.54 6.84 3.48
CA ALA A 29 -8.45 5.97 4.66
C ALA A 29 -9.39 4.76 4.56
N LEU A 30 -10.63 4.97 4.12
CA LEU A 30 -11.61 3.89 3.90
C LEU A 30 -11.18 2.96 2.75
N ALA A 31 -10.62 3.52 1.67
CA ALA A 31 -10.03 2.72 0.61
C ALA A 31 -8.89 1.85 1.12
N GLY A 32 -7.99 2.40 1.95
CA GLY A 32 -6.91 1.63 2.59
C GLY A 32 -7.41 0.56 3.56
N SER A 33 -8.52 0.83 4.25
CA SER A 33 -9.17 -0.14 5.12
C SER A 33 -9.80 -1.29 4.34
N THR A 34 -10.40 -0.99 3.19
CA THR A 34 -10.96 -2.00 2.27
C THR A 34 -9.87 -2.92 1.73
N GLU A 35 -8.69 -2.38 1.44
CA GLU A 35 -7.53 -3.19 1.01
C GLU A 35 -7.07 -4.16 2.09
N ALA A 36 -7.27 -3.84 3.37
CA ALA A 36 -6.90 -4.73 4.46
C ALA A 36 -7.75 -6.02 4.51
N ILE A 37 -8.84 -6.12 3.76
CA ILE A 37 -9.56 -7.39 3.55
C ILE A 37 -8.64 -8.44 2.93
N LEU A 38 -7.63 -8.02 2.15
CA LEU A 38 -6.64 -8.90 1.54
C LEU A 38 -5.50 -9.31 2.48
N THR A 39 -5.57 -8.95 3.78
CA THR A 39 -4.56 -9.33 4.79
C THR A 39 -4.24 -10.84 4.81
N PRO A 40 -5.21 -11.77 4.68
CA PRO A 40 -4.90 -13.20 4.61
C PRO A 40 -3.96 -13.59 3.47
N LEU A 41 -4.12 -12.95 2.31
CA LEU A 41 -3.27 -13.17 1.14
C LEU A 41 -1.88 -12.55 1.36
N GLU A 42 -1.83 -11.31 1.85
CA GLU A 42 -0.56 -10.65 2.18
C GLU A 42 0.24 -11.46 3.20
N ARG A 43 -0.43 -11.98 4.24
CA ARG A 43 0.22 -12.82 5.25
C ARG A 43 0.79 -14.09 4.62
N THR A 44 0.03 -14.77 3.77
CA THR A 44 0.49 -15.96 3.07
C THR A 44 1.75 -15.67 2.24
N GLN A 45 1.80 -14.52 1.57
CA GLN A 45 2.99 -14.07 0.83
C GLN A 45 4.20 -13.82 1.76
N VAL A 46 3.99 -13.17 2.91
CA VAL A 46 5.07 -12.94 3.90
C VAL A 46 5.64 -14.26 4.40
N LEU A 47 4.79 -15.26 4.67
CA LEU A 47 5.27 -16.57 5.12
C LEU A 47 6.09 -17.29 4.05
N LEU A 48 5.68 -17.22 2.77
CA LEU A 48 6.46 -17.76 1.65
C LEU A 48 7.81 -17.05 1.46
N GLN A 49 7.89 -15.77 1.82
CA GLN A 49 9.14 -14.99 1.75
C GLN A 49 10.01 -15.18 2.99
N THR A 50 9.51 -15.81 4.04
CA THR A 50 10.23 -16.00 5.29
C THR A 50 11.04 -17.30 5.24
N ALA A 51 12.37 -17.16 5.13
CA ALA A 51 13.30 -18.28 5.00
C ALA A 51 13.13 -19.39 6.06
N LYS A 52 12.71 -19.03 7.29
CA LYS A 52 12.42 -19.95 8.40
C LYS A 52 11.45 -21.07 8.00
N TYR A 53 10.50 -20.82 7.09
CA TYR A 53 9.44 -21.77 6.75
C TYR A 53 9.62 -22.44 5.39
N ASN A 54 10.64 -22.07 4.62
CA ASN A 54 10.87 -22.60 3.26
C ASN A 54 11.08 -24.12 3.22
N HIS A 55 11.45 -24.74 4.35
CA HIS A 55 11.64 -26.19 4.44
C HIS A 55 10.32 -26.99 4.48
N PHE A 56 9.20 -26.38 4.87
CA PHE A 56 7.89 -27.06 4.91
C PHE A 56 6.79 -26.34 4.12
N ILE A 57 6.88 -25.03 3.90
CA ILE A 57 5.92 -24.31 3.05
C ILE A 57 6.39 -24.36 1.61
N ARG A 58 5.69 -25.13 0.77
CA ARG A 58 6.04 -25.33 -0.65
C ARG A 58 5.47 -24.27 -1.58
N ASN A 59 4.23 -23.84 -1.33
CA ASN A 59 3.50 -22.88 -2.16
C ASN A 59 2.40 -22.18 -1.35
N GLY A 60 1.76 -21.17 -1.94
CA GLY A 60 0.75 -20.37 -1.26
C GLY A 60 -0.47 -21.16 -0.81
N TYR A 61 -0.94 -22.11 -1.62
CA TYR A 61 -2.04 -22.99 -1.25
C TYR A 61 -1.69 -23.85 -0.03
N HIS A 62 -0.48 -24.42 0.00
CA HIS A 62 0.02 -25.21 1.11
C HIS A 62 0.16 -24.36 2.39
N ALA A 63 0.68 -23.13 2.30
CA ALA A 63 0.71 -22.20 3.42
C ALA A 63 -0.71 -21.89 3.95
N PHE A 64 -1.65 -21.62 3.04
CA PHE A 64 -3.04 -21.35 3.41
C PHE A 64 -3.68 -22.54 4.13
N MET A 65 -3.50 -23.75 3.59
CA MET A 65 -4.03 -24.97 4.22
C MET A 65 -3.42 -25.23 5.59
N ILE A 66 -2.10 -25.07 5.74
CA ILE A 66 -1.43 -25.23 7.04
C ILE A 66 -1.99 -24.25 8.07
N LEU A 67 -2.11 -22.96 7.69
CA LEU A 67 -2.65 -21.95 8.59
C LEU A 67 -4.08 -22.28 9.03
N TYR A 68 -4.93 -22.66 8.08
CA TYR A 68 -6.32 -22.99 8.34
C TYR A 68 -6.46 -24.23 9.23
N GLN A 69 -5.78 -25.32 8.89
CA GLN A 69 -5.93 -26.60 9.58
C GLN A 69 -5.31 -26.61 10.98
N HIS A 70 -4.17 -25.94 11.18
CA HIS A 70 -3.46 -25.98 12.47
C HIS A 70 -3.79 -24.82 13.41
N TYR A 71 -4.14 -23.64 12.89
CA TYR A 71 -4.30 -22.42 13.68
C TYR A 71 -5.67 -21.73 13.51
N GLY A 72 -6.47 -22.17 12.54
CA GLY A 72 -7.79 -21.63 12.26
C GLY A 72 -7.78 -20.26 11.57
N ILE A 73 -8.98 -19.70 11.38
CA ILE A 73 -9.16 -18.50 10.54
C ILE A 73 -8.59 -17.22 11.16
N VAL A 74 -8.53 -17.15 12.49
CA VAL A 74 -8.05 -15.96 13.22
C VAL A 74 -6.57 -15.70 12.93
N GLU A 75 -5.80 -16.76 12.72
CA GLU A 75 -4.38 -16.64 12.45
C GLU A 75 -4.14 -15.84 11.17
N PHE A 76 -4.98 -15.93 10.14
CA PHE A 76 -4.80 -15.15 8.90
C PHE A 76 -4.77 -13.63 9.10
N TYR A 77 -5.34 -13.12 10.18
CA TYR A 77 -5.48 -11.69 10.46
C TYR A 77 -4.41 -11.13 11.40
N ARG A 78 -3.38 -11.90 11.77
CA ARG A 78 -2.25 -11.34 12.53
C ARG A 78 -1.51 -10.28 11.70
N GLY A 79 -1.25 -9.14 12.34
CA GLY A 79 -0.73 -7.94 11.68
C GLY A 79 -1.79 -7.05 11.03
N LEU A 80 -3.10 -7.38 11.10
CA LEU A 80 -4.18 -6.59 10.51
C LEU A 80 -4.13 -5.11 10.92
N THR A 81 -3.89 -4.80 12.21
CA THR A 81 -3.79 -3.42 12.68
C THR A 81 -2.66 -2.64 11.99
N LEU A 82 -1.50 -3.26 11.81
CA LEU A 82 -0.38 -2.63 11.11
C LEU A 82 -0.66 -2.51 9.61
N THR A 83 -1.35 -3.47 9.00
CA THR A 83 -1.82 -3.38 7.61
C THR A 83 -2.78 -2.21 7.43
N LEU A 84 -3.74 -2.04 8.33
CA LEU A 84 -4.69 -0.92 8.31
C LEU A 84 -3.99 0.43 8.42
N ILE A 85 -3.07 0.57 9.38
CA ILE A 85 -2.28 1.80 9.56
C ILE A 85 -1.45 2.08 8.30
N ARG A 86 -0.73 1.08 7.79
CA ARG A 86 0.10 1.18 6.57
C ARG A 86 -0.73 1.66 5.38
N ASN A 87 -1.83 0.98 5.08
CA ASN A 87 -2.65 1.25 3.90
C ASN A 87 -3.32 2.61 3.99
N SER A 88 -3.93 2.90 5.14
CA SER A 88 -4.65 4.15 5.32
C SER A 88 -3.68 5.33 5.19
N LEU A 89 -2.54 5.29 5.88
CA LEU A 89 -1.56 6.38 5.83
C LEU A 89 -0.93 6.52 4.43
N SER A 90 -0.58 5.40 3.77
CA SER A 90 -0.03 5.44 2.41
C SER A 90 -1.03 6.05 1.42
N ASN A 91 -2.30 5.64 1.49
CA ASN A 91 -3.33 6.11 0.57
C ASN A 91 -3.66 7.58 0.81
N ILE A 92 -3.78 8.01 2.07
CA ILE A 92 -4.01 9.42 2.42
C ILE A 92 -2.91 10.29 1.81
N ILE A 93 -1.64 9.95 2.03
CA ILE A 93 -0.52 10.76 1.51
C ILE A 93 -0.53 10.71 -0.01
N PHE A 94 -0.72 9.54 -0.62
CA PHE A 94 -0.72 9.39 -2.07
C PHE A 94 -1.79 10.26 -2.73
N PHE A 95 -3.06 10.14 -2.36
CA PHE A 95 -4.13 10.90 -3.01
C PHE A 95 -4.11 12.39 -2.65
N SER A 96 -3.68 12.77 -1.45
CA SER A 96 -3.57 14.18 -1.06
C SER A 96 -2.43 14.89 -1.79
N CYS A 97 -1.29 14.22 -2.01
CA CYS A 97 -0.13 14.81 -2.66
C CYS A 97 -0.10 14.60 -4.18
N ARG A 98 -0.90 13.68 -4.74
CA ARG A 98 -0.91 13.37 -6.18
C ARG A 98 -1.14 14.61 -7.04
N LYS A 99 -2.18 15.39 -6.74
CA LYS A 99 -2.54 16.58 -7.54
C LYS A 99 -1.47 17.68 -7.43
N PRO A 100 -1.04 18.12 -6.22
CA PRO A 100 0.06 19.08 -6.10
C PRO A 100 1.35 18.64 -6.81
N VAL A 101 1.72 17.36 -6.73
CA VAL A 101 2.93 16.84 -7.41
C VAL A 101 2.76 16.85 -8.93
N LYS A 102 1.55 16.56 -9.45
CA LYS A 102 1.25 16.63 -10.88
C LYS A 102 1.23 18.07 -11.40
N ASP A 103 0.70 19.00 -10.62
CA ASP A 103 0.62 20.43 -10.97
C ASP A 103 2.00 21.11 -11.01
N MET A 104 3.01 20.55 -10.31
CA MET A 104 4.40 21.00 -10.37
C MET A 104 5.15 20.53 -11.63
N LEU A 105 4.60 19.58 -12.39
CA LEU A 105 5.23 19.09 -13.61
C LEU A 105 4.88 19.98 -14.80
N PRO A 106 5.80 20.15 -15.77
CA PRO A 106 5.55 20.94 -16.96
C PRO A 106 4.42 20.35 -17.81
N THR A 107 3.73 21.21 -18.56
CA THR A 107 2.70 20.78 -19.50
C THR A 107 3.33 19.94 -20.61
N ALA A 108 2.88 18.69 -20.74
CA ALA A 108 3.36 17.79 -21.78
C ALA A 108 2.91 18.27 -23.17
N SER A 109 3.83 18.25 -24.12
CA SER A 109 3.59 18.62 -25.53
C SER A 109 3.29 17.41 -26.42
N SER A 110 3.56 16.19 -25.95
CA SER A 110 3.26 14.94 -26.65
C SER A 110 2.65 13.87 -25.73
N GLY A 111 1.99 12.86 -26.30
CA GLY A 111 1.43 11.74 -25.53
C GLY A 111 2.49 10.90 -24.79
N VAL A 112 3.71 10.85 -25.35
CA VAL A 112 4.86 10.17 -24.70
C VAL A 112 5.33 10.97 -23.49
N GLU A 113 5.43 12.30 -23.60
CA GLU A 113 5.76 13.17 -22.47
C GLU A 113 4.72 13.09 -21.35
N HIS A 114 3.43 13.05 -21.70
CA HIS A 114 2.36 12.90 -20.70
C HIS A 114 2.53 11.59 -19.90
N SER A 115 2.77 10.49 -20.60
CA SER A 115 2.99 9.17 -19.99
C SER A 115 4.24 9.13 -19.12
N LEU A 116 5.31 9.83 -19.52
CA LEU A 116 6.56 9.96 -18.77
C LEU A 116 6.38 10.81 -17.50
N TYR A 117 5.66 11.93 -17.59
CA TYR A 117 5.38 12.80 -16.45
C TYR A 117 4.45 12.13 -15.43
N ASP A 118 3.44 11.40 -15.91
CA ASP A 118 2.61 10.56 -15.04
C ASP A 118 3.45 9.45 -14.40
N PHE A 119 4.35 8.81 -15.14
CA PHE A 119 5.27 7.83 -14.55
C PHE A 119 6.14 8.45 -13.45
N LEU A 120 6.77 9.60 -13.71
CA LEU A 120 7.69 10.24 -12.76
C LEU A 120 6.97 10.79 -11.52
N SER A 121 5.82 11.45 -11.68
CA SER A 121 5.02 11.93 -10.55
C SER A 121 4.57 10.78 -9.66
N GLY A 122 3.95 9.75 -10.25
CA GLY A 122 3.45 8.60 -9.51
C GLY A 122 4.57 7.77 -8.89
N GLY A 123 5.64 7.52 -9.65
CA GLY A 123 6.80 6.75 -9.23
C GLY A 123 7.57 7.41 -8.09
N LEU A 124 7.92 8.69 -8.22
CA LEU A 124 8.65 9.42 -7.18
C LEU A 124 7.80 9.59 -5.92
N LEU A 125 6.53 9.99 -6.06
CA LEU A 125 5.61 10.10 -4.93
C LEU A 125 5.45 8.77 -4.21
N GLY A 126 5.21 7.68 -4.95
CA GLY A 126 5.09 6.33 -4.38
C GLY A 126 6.36 5.86 -3.69
N ALA A 127 7.54 6.17 -4.24
CA ALA A 127 8.82 5.81 -3.65
C ALA A 127 9.11 6.57 -2.34
N LEU A 128 8.79 7.87 -2.30
CA LEU A 128 8.89 8.70 -1.09
C LEU A 128 7.93 8.22 0.00
N ILE A 129 6.67 7.95 -0.34
CA ILE A 129 5.68 7.40 0.60
C ILE A 129 6.16 6.05 1.13
N SER A 130 6.59 5.15 0.25
CA SER A 130 7.08 3.82 0.63
C SER A 130 8.29 3.88 1.56
N THR A 131 9.14 4.89 1.40
CA THR A 131 10.27 5.16 2.32
C THR A 131 9.77 5.71 3.65
N PHE A 132 8.87 6.68 3.63
CA PHE A 132 8.30 7.26 4.85
C PHE A 132 7.58 6.21 5.72
N ILE A 133 6.79 5.34 5.07
CA ILE A 133 6.01 4.26 5.72
C ILE A 133 6.86 3.02 6.02
N TYR A 134 8.13 3.01 5.62
CA TYR A 134 9.00 1.84 5.73
C TYR A 134 9.07 1.23 7.13
N PRO A 135 9.19 2.01 8.23
CA PRO A 135 9.20 1.44 9.58
C PRO A 135 7.92 0.66 9.91
N VAL A 136 6.74 1.18 9.52
CA VAL A 136 5.46 0.49 9.72
C VAL A 136 5.41 -0.81 8.93
N ASN A 137 5.94 -0.81 7.70
CA ASN A 137 6.04 -2.01 6.87
C ASN A 137 6.96 -3.07 7.49
N VAL A 138 8.07 -2.66 8.12
CA VAL A 138 8.96 -3.57 8.86
C VAL A 138 8.22 -4.22 10.03
N LEU A 139 7.53 -3.45 10.85
CA LEU A 139 6.73 -3.98 11.97
C LEU A 139 5.67 -4.97 11.46
N LYS A 140 4.97 -4.60 10.38
CA LYS A 140 3.92 -5.43 9.78
C LYS A 140 4.48 -6.77 9.31
N ASN A 141 5.61 -6.76 8.61
CA ASN A 141 6.24 -7.98 8.10
C ASN A 141 6.72 -8.88 9.24
N ILE A 142 7.35 -8.32 10.28
CA ILE A 142 7.76 -9.09 11.46
C ILE A 142 6.56 -9.73 12.15
N GLN A 143 5.47 -8.98 12.31
CA GLN A 143 4.26 -9.53 12.92
C GLN A 143 3.62 -10.61 12.04
N GLN A 144 3.60 -10.44 10.70
CA GLN A 144 3.04 -11.43 9.77
C GLN A 144 3.94 -12.65 9.54
N SER A 145 5.24 -12.57 9.83
CA SER A 145 6.18 -13.70 9.71
C SER A 145 6.15 -14.65 10.91
N GLU A 146 5.44 -14.32 11.99
CA GLU A 146 5.32 -15.23 13.14
C GLU A 146 4.13 -16.20 12.97
N ILE A 147 4.39 -17.48 13.27
CA ILE A 147 3.37 -18.53 13.34
C ILE A 147 3.35 -19.04 14.78
N ASN A 148 2.15 -19.25 15.33
CA ASN A 148 1.96 -19.81 16.68
C ASN A 148 2.52 -18.96 17.83
N GLY A 149 2.46 -17.62 17.70
CA GLY A 149 2.91 -16.67 18.72
C GLY A 149 1.77 -15.84 19.32
N ARG A 150 2.07 -15.02 20.33
CA ARG A 150 1.10 -14.06 20.89
C ARG A 150 0.69 -13.03 19.84
N PHE A 151 -0.58 -12.59 19.88
CA PHE A 151 -1.04 -11.47 19.07
C PHE A 151 -0.57 -10.17 19.71
N ASP A 152 0.68 -9.82 19.45
CA ASP A 152 1.28 -8.64 20.05
C ASP A 152 0.69 -7.35 19.47
N ARG A 153 0.55 -6.35 20.35
CA ARG A 153 0.12 -5.02 19.95
C ARG A 153 1.24 -4.36 19.13
N PRO A 154 0.91 -3.49 18.16
CA PRO A 154 1.91 -2.76 17.37
C PRO A 154 3.02 -2.09 18.20
N ILE A 155 2.66 -1.49 19.33
CA ILE A 155 3.61 -0.83 20.24
C ILE A 155 4.58 -1.82 20.90
N SER A 156 4.14 -3.04 21.21
CA SER A 156 4.98 -4.09 21.78
C SER A 156 6.02 -4.55 20.76
N ILE A 157 5.58 -4.80 19.51
CA ILE A 157 6.48 -5.15 18.41
C ILE A 157 7.47 -4.00 18.14
N PHE A 158 7.01 -2.75 18.14
CA PHE A 158 7.90 -1.61 17.97
C PHE A 158 9.01 -1.56 19.02
N ARG A 159 8.65 -1.68 20.31
CA ARG A 159 9.64 -1.69 21.41
C ARG A 159 10.61 -2.87 21.31
N MET A 160 10.09 -4.05 20.97
CA MET A 160 10.90 -5.26 20.77
C MET A 160 11.93 -5.03 19.66
N VAL A 161 11.49 -4.56 18.49
CA VAL A 161 12.37 -4.33 17.33
C VAL A 161 13.36 -3.21 17.61
N TYR A 162 12.92 -2.13 18.28
CA TYR A 162 13.78 -1.02 18.66
C TYR A 162 14.94 -1.49 19.55
N LYS A 163 14.64 -2.31 20.57
CA LYS A 163 15.65 -2.90 21.45
C LYS A 163 16.57 -3.89 20.72
N GLN A 164 16.01 -4.76 19.90
CA GLN A 164 16.78 -5.73 19.10
C GLN A 164 17.72 -5.07 18.10
N ARG A 165 17.35 -3.89 17.58
CA ARG A 165 18.14 -3.10 16.63
C ARG A 165 18.99 -2.01 17.31
N GLY A 166 19.44 -2.25 18.55
CA GLY A 166 20.41 -1.38 19.22
C GLY A 166 19.88 0.03 19.54
N ASP A 167 18.58 0.16 19.86
CA ASP A 167 17.95 1.41 20.30
C ASP A 167 18.08 2.55 19.28
N SER A 168 18.00 2.24 17.98
CA SER A 168 18.15 3.22 16.91
C SER A 168 17.00 3.14 15.88
N ILE A 169 16.38 4.29 15.61
CA ILE A 169 15.33 4.41 14.57
C ILE A 169 15.92 4.20 13.16
N LYS A 170 17.19 4.55 12.95
CA LYS A 170 17.85 4.39 11.64
C LYS A 170 17.87 2.94 11.19
N GLU A 171 17.99 2.02 12.14
CA GLU A 171 18.03 0.59 11.84
C GLU A 171 16.71 0.07 11.27
N PHE A 172 15.57 0.76 11.49
CA PHE A 172 14.31 0.41 10.82
C PHE A 172 14.38 0.59 9.30
N TYR A 173 15.33 1.39 8.80
CA TYR A 173 15.50 1.69 7.38
C TYR A 173 16.53 0.79 6.67
N ILE A 174 17.03 -0.27 7.32
CA ILE A 174 17.83 -1.30 6.63
C ILE A 174 16.99 -1.88 5.48
N GLY A 175 17.46 -1.72 4.24
CA GLY A 175 16.75 -2.17 3.04
C GLY A 175 15.85 -1.11 2.38
N ALA A 176 15.71 0.09 2.99
CA ALA A 176 14.87 1.17 2.45
C ALA A 176 15.30 1.61 1.04
N LYS A 177 16.61 1.62 0.75
CA LYS A 177 17.14 1.95 -0.59
C LYS A 177 16.60 1.02 -1.68
N TRP A 178 16.63 -0.30 -1.44
CA TRP A 178 16.10 -1.29 -2.37
C TRP A 178 14.59 -1.18 -2.50
N ASN A 179 13.91 -0.93 -1.38
CA ASN A 179 12.48 -0.69 -1.40
C ASN A 179 12.11 0.58 -2.17
N PHE A 180 12.91 1.64 -2.09
CA PHE A 180 12.72 2.87 -2.85
C PHE A 180 12.79 2.61 -4.35
N ILE A 181 13.84 1.95 -4.84
CA ILE A 181 14.01 1.62 -6.27
C ILE A 181 12.84 0.77 -6.77
N ARG A 182 12.50 -0.30 -6.04
CA ARG A 182 11.37 -1.17 -6.37
C ARG A 182 10.05 -0.38 -6.42
N SER A 183 9.84 0.50 -5.45
CA SER A 183 8.63 1.31 -5.35
C SER A 183 8.54 2.32 -6.49
N LEU A 184 9.64 2.98 -6.85
CA LEU A 184 9.69 3.94 -7.94
C LEU A 184 9.23 3.31 -9.26
N ILE A 185 9.77 2.13 -9.58
CA ILE A 185 9.42 1.41 -10.80
C ILE A 185 7.96 0.95 -10.75
N SER A 186 7.57 0.28 -9.65
CA SER A 186 6.22 -0.27 -9.52
C SER A 186 5.15 0.80 -9.57
N TRP A 187 5.31 1.90 -8.82
CA TRP A 187 4.33 2.98 -8.77
C TRP A 187 4.31 3.80 -10.06
N GLY A 188 5.45 3.99 -10.72
CA GLY A 188 5.50 4.65 -12.01
C GLY A 188 4.70 3.89 -13.07
N ILE A 189 4.88 2.56 -13.16
CA ILE A 189 4.13 1.72 -14.11
C ILE A 189 2.63 1.77 -13.79
N ILE A 190 2.24 1.55 -12.53
CA ILE A 190 0.84 1.58 -12.10
C ILE A 190 0.20 2.92 -12.47
N ASN A 191 0.89 4.03 -12.19
CA ASN A 191 0.34 5.35 -12.43
C ASN A 191 0.17 5.66 -13.92
N SER A 192 1.23 5.45 -14.70
CA SER A 192 1.24 5.69 -16.13
C SER A 192 0.18 4.82 -16.84
N THR A 193 0.08 3.55 -16.44
CA THR A 193 -0.92 2.61 -16.98
C THR A 193 -2.33 3.04 -16.63
N TYR A 194 -2.58 3.49 -15.39
CA TYR A 194 -3.90 3.98 -14.97
C TYR A 194 -4.35 5.19 -15.78
N GLU A 195 -3.49 6.20 -15.95
CA GLU A 195 -3.80 7.42 -16.70
C GLU A 195 -3.98 7.14 -18.21
N TYR A 196 -3.17 6.25 -18.78
CA TYR A 196 -3.32 5.80 -20.15
C TYR A 196 -4.70 5.16 -20.40
N TYR A 197 -5.09 4.19 -19.57
CA TYR A 197 -6.40 3.54 -19.71
C TYR A 197 -7.56 4.50 -19.44
N LEU A 198 -7.43 5.38 -18.44
CA LEU A 198 -8.46 6.38 -18.15
C LEU A 198 -8.70 7.31 -19.34
N THR A 199 -7.63 7.75 -20.00
CA THR A 199 -7.69 8.60 -21.19
C THR A 199 -8.29 7.85 -22.38
N ALA A 200 -7.85 6.61 -22.62
CA ALA A 200 -8.37 5.78 -23.71
C ALA A 200 -9.88 5.50 -23.55
N ILE A 201 -10.33 5.13 -22.35
CA ILE A 201 -11.74 4.87 -22.06
C ILE A 201 -12.58 6.13 -22.23
N ARG A 202 -12.12 7.27 -21.72
CA ARG A 202 -12.83 8.55 -21.89
C ARG A 202 -13.00 8.92 -23.35
N LYS A 203 -11.96 8.73 -24.16
CA LYS A 203 -12.04 8.98 -25.60
C LYS A 203 -13.07 8.08 -26.28
N THR A 204 -13.06 6.78 -26.00
CA THR A 204 -14.02 5.84 -26.57
C THR A 204 -15.47 6.15 -26.18
N ILE A 205 -15.72 6.59 -24.94
CA ILE A 205 -17.08 6.96 -24.51
C ILE A 205 -17.53 8.23 -25.25
N LEU A 206 -16.67 9.24 -25.32
CA LEU A 206 -17.00 10.52 -25.97
C LEU A 206 -17.09 10.43 -27.51
N ASP A 207 -16.39 9.47 -28.14
CA ASP A 207 -16.49 9.22 -29.58
C ASP A 207 -17.74 8.39 -29.96
N ASN A 208 -18.48 7.85 -28.97
CA ASN A 208 -19.71 7.07 -29.17
C ASN A 208 -21.01 7.83 -28.78
N ASP A 209 -20.91 9.08 -28.32
CA ASP A 209 -22.01 10.02 -28.09
C ASP A 209 -22.04 11.10 -29.19
#